data_AF-A0A8C5TUH2-F1
#
_entry.id   AF-A0A8C5TUH2-F1
#
_cell.length_a   1.000
_cell.length_b   1.000
_cell.length_c   1.000
_cell.angle_alpha   90.00
_cell.angle_beta   90.00
_cell.angle_gamma   90.00
#
_symmetry.space_group_name_H-M   'P 1'
#
loop_
_entity.id
_entity.type
_entity.pdbx_description
1 polymer ?
#
loop_
_entity_poly.entity_id
_entity_poly.type
_entity_poly.pdbx_seq_one_letter_code
_entity_poly.pdbx_strand_id
1 'polypeptide(L)'
;MELAVRERLLAAETGPDVQALKNAYELMKSASDGQSALDSSDNISGDLYVLCAEQALQLGYLEISSDCLQMYFKGRFPVNQFLGRAYLCQGQLHAPRSTENLDDFEKFVLFFMKAIDFATHDRRYFFLIYNASVLYWQLVRPFLKPGFRYCLIPSLSQIVTALNQIEERDNEWRAELMINLLECFLDASQLEEAKVFSSTAAVFIKENVPDKYSQIFSLMVINGYGNSLHFLHVLNLGNKKIKTNVVKAEIGK
;
A
#
# COMPACT_ATOMS: atom_id res chain seq x y z
N MET A 1 8.80 -14.66 29.61
CA MET A 1 7.46 -14.26 29.15
C MET A 1 7.43 -14.00 27.65
N GLU A 2 8.31 -13.14 27.13
CA GLU A 2 8.39 -12.82 25.70
C GLU A 2 8.47 -14.04 24.76
N LEU A 3 9.33 -15.03 25.07
CA LEU A 3 9.42 -16.27 24.29
C LEU A 3 8.07 -16.99 24.17
N ALA A 4 7.33 -17.04 25.28
CA ALA A 4 6.03 -17.69 25.35
C ALA A 4 4.96 -16.94 24.53
N VAL A 5 5.06 -15.62 24.41
CA VAL A 5 4.23 -14.80 23.52
C VAL A 5 4.59 -15.08 22.06
N ARG A 6 5.88 -15.09 21.72
CA ARG A 6 6.36 -15.38 20.35
C ARG A 6 5.89 -16.76 19.86
N GLU A 7 6.03 -17.80 20.68
CA GLU A 7 5.56 -19.15 20.35
C GLU A 7 4.06 -19.20 20.06
N ARG A 8 3.24 -18.47 20.84
CA ARG A 8 1.79 -18.41 20.64
C ARG A 8 1.40 -17.63 19.39
N LEU A 9 2.08 -16.53 19.09
CA LEU A 9 1.85 -15.77 17.86
C LEU A 9 2.22 -16.60 16.61
N LEU A 10 3.32 -17.36 16.67
CA LEU A 10 3.70 -18.29 15.60
C LEU A 10 2.67 -19.42 15.39
N ALA A 11 2.12 -19.97 16.49
CA ALA A 11 1.05 -20.97 16.40
C ALA A 11 -0.23 -20.39 15.78
N ALA A 12 -0.58 -19.14 16.13
CA ALA A 12 -1.73 -18.45 15.56
C ALA A 12 -1.56 -18.17 14.06
N GLU A 13 -0.34 -17.85 13.60
CA GLU A 13 0.00 -17.60 12.19
C GLU A 13 -0.06 -18.89 11.35
N THR A 14 0.48 -20.00 11.87
CA THR A 14 0.62 -21.27 11.13
C THR A 14 -0.65 -22.13 11.12
N GLY A 15 -1.49 -22.03 12.15
CA GLY A 15 -2.63 -22.93 12.37
C GLY A 15 -3.94 -22.22 12.75
N PRO A 16 -4.24 -21.06 12.14
CA PRO A 16 -5.22 -20.04 12.59
C PRO A 16 -5.72 -20.16 14.04
N ASP A 17 -4.80 -20.34 15.00
CA ASP A 17 -5.15 -20.70 16.37
C ASP A 17 -5.57 -19.45 17.16
N VAL A 18 -6.88 -19.22 17.16
CA VAL A 18 -7.54 -18.15 17.90
C VAL A 18 -7.24 -18.22 19.40
N GLN A 19 -7.13 -19.42 19.99
CA GLN A 19 -6.87 -19.55 21.42
C GLN A 19 -5.42 -19.16 21.72
N ALA A 20 -4.47 -19.52 20.86
CA ALA A 20 -3.10 -19.06 20.97
C ALA A 20 -3.01 -17.53 20.89
N LEU A 21 -3.74 -16.88 19.96
CA LEU A 21 -3.83 -15.42 19.88
C LEU A 21 -4.35 -14.80 21.19
N LYS A 22 -5.50 -15.28 21.69
CA LYS A 22 -6.09 -14.76 22.93
C LYS A 22 -5.14 -14.93 24.12
N ASN A 23 -4.51 -16.09 24.23
CA ASN A 23 -3.53 -16.35 25.29
C ASN A 23 -2.29 -15.43 25.18
N ALA A 24 -1.80 -15.15 23.97
CA ALA A 24 -0.69 -14.22 23.75
C ALA A 24 -1.08 -12.79 24.19
N TYR A 25 -2.26 -12.34 23.78
CA TYR A 25 -2.81 -11.04 24.14
C TYR A 25 -2.99 -10.87 25.66
N GLU A 26 -3.61 -11.83 26.34
CA GLU A 26 -3.81 -11.76 27.81
C GLU A 26 -2.47 -11.74 28.57
N LEU A 27 -1.47 -12.52 28.11
CA LEU A 27 -0.13 -12.47 28.69
C LEU A 27 0.50 -11.08 28.55
N MET A 28 0.37 -10.45 27.37
CA MET A 28 0.90 -9.12 27.17
C MET A 28 0.18 -8.05 28.00
N LYS A 29 -1.15 -8.13 28.07
CA LYS A 29 -1.99 -7.22 28.85
C LYS A 29 -1.72 -7.28 30.34
N SER A 30 -1.62 -8.49 30.89
CA SER A 30 -1.31 -8.68 32.32
C SER A 30 0.05 -8.09 32.70
N ALA A 31 1.02 -8.13 31.79
CA ALA A 31 2.33 -7.56 32.00
C ALA A 31 2.36 -6.04 31.87
N SER A 32 1.51 -5.43 31.04
CA SER A 32 1.37 -3.98 30.99
C SER A 32 0.66 -3.42 32.23
N ASP A 33 -0.32 -4.14 32.78
CA ASP A 33 -1.10 -3.71 33.94
C ASP A 33 -0.33 -3.87 35.27
N GLY A 34 0.61 -4.82 35.33
CA GLY A 34 1.46 -5.08 36.50
C GLY A 34 2.67 -4.15 36.66
N GLN A 35 2.93 -3.25 35.69
CA GLN A 35 4.11 -2.37 35.72
C GLN A 35 3.93 -1.22 36.72
N SER A 36 4.58 -1.33 37.88
CA SER A 36 4.94 -0.18 38.72
C SER A 36 6.13 0.56 38.11
N ALA A 37 6.24 1.88 38.29
CA ALA A 37 7.21 2.74 37.61
C ALA A 37 8.72 2.43 37.86
N LEU A 38 9.06 1.36 38.59
CA LEU A 38 10.41 1.04 39.06
C LEU A 38 11.03 -0.22 38.44
N ASP A 39 10.26 -1.08 37.76
CA ASP A 39 10.76 -2.37 37.25
C ASP A 39 10.94 -2.34 35.71
N SER A 40 12.09 -1.82 35.27
CA SER A 40 12.40 -1.62 33.85
C SER A 40 12.92 -2.87 33.11
N SER A 41 13.06 -4.03 33.77
CA SER A 41 13.66 -5.23 33.16
C SER A 41 12.69 -6.16 32.44
N ASP A 42 11.38 -6.02 32.66
CA ASP A 42 10.35 -6.93 32.11
C ASP A 42 9.48 -6.26 31.02
N ASN A 43 9.98 -5.21 30.38
CA ASN A 43 9.18 -4.50 29.40
C ASN A 43 9.02 -5.32 28.11
N ILE A 44 7.78 -5.64 27.75
CA ILE A 44 7.45 -6.33 26.50
C ILE A 44 7.94 -5.49 25.33
N SER A 45 8.66 -6.15 24.42
CA SER A 45 9.13 -5.50 23.20
C SER A 45 7.95 -5.04 22.34
N GLY A 46 8.04 -3.81 21.83
CA GLY A 46 6.96 -3.18 21.06
C GLY A 46 6.56 -3.95 19.80
N ASP A 47 7.47 -4.76 19.24
CA ASP A 47 7.18 -5.64 18.11
C ASP A 47 6.05 -6.64 18.40
N LEU A 48 5.98 -7.18 19.62
CA LEU A 48 4.97 -8.18 19.99
C LEU A 48 3.54 -7.61 19.94
N TYR A 49 3.35 -6.35 20.35
CA TYR A 49 2.05 -5.70 20.24
C TYR A 49 1.62 -5.58 18.77
N VAL A 50 2.52 -5.20 17.88
CA VAL A 50 2.21 -5.05 16.45
C VAL A 50 1.97 -6.41 15.80
N LEU A 51 2.77 -7.42 16.11
CA LEU A 51 2.57 -8.79 15.60
C LEU A 51 1.22 -9.38 16.07
N CYS A 52 0.85 -9.15 17.33
CA CYS A 52 -0.45 -9.57 17.84
C CYS A 52 -1.60 -8.81 17.16
N ALA A 53 -1.43 -7.51 16.88
CA ALA A 53 -2.43 -6.73 16.17
C ALA A 53 -2.64 -7.21 14.74
N GLU A 54 -1.56 -7.50 13.99
CA GLU A 54 -1.64 -8.05 12.65
C GLU A 54 -2.35 -9.41 12.63
N GLN A 55 -1.99 -10.30 13.55
CA GLN A 55 -2.61 -11.62 13.65
C GLN A 55 -4.09 -11.52 14.04
N ALA A 56 -4.42 -10.59 14.94
CA ALA A 56 -5.80 -10.31 15.33
C ALA A 56 -6.63 -9.79 14.14
N LEU A 57 -6.07 -8.91 13.30
CA LEU A 57 -6.73 -8.44 12.07
C LEU A 57 -6.99 -9.59 11.10
N GLN A 58 -6.00 -10.45 10.85
CA GLN A 58 -6.16 -11.62 9.98
C GLN A 58 -7.26 -12.57 10.46
N LEU A 59 -7.39 -12.74 11.78
CA LEU A 59 -8.40 -13.60 12.40
C LEU A 59 -9.74 -12.89 12.67
N GLY A 60 -9.87 -11.59 12.33
CA GLY A 60 -11.10 -10.81 12.50
C GLY A 60 -11.37 -10.30 13.93
N TYR A 61 -10.39 -10.36 14.84
CA TYR A 61 -10.50 -9.88 16.22
C TYR A 61 -10.08 -8.41 16.34
N LEU A 62 -10.91 -7.50 15.81
CA LEU A 62 -10.61 -6.07 15.73
C LEU A 62 -10.33 -5.43 17.10
N GLU A 63 -11.03 -5.85 18.16
CA GLU A 63 -10.83 -5.33 19.52
C GLU A 63 -9.43 -5.64 20.06
N ILE A 64 -8.93 -6.88 19.85
CA ILE A 64 -7.58 -7.27 20.27
C ILE A 64 -6.54 -6.45 19.50
N SER A 65 -6.74 -6.27 18.18
CA SER A 65 -5.86 -5.42 17.39
C SER A 65 -5.85 -3.98 17.90
N SER A 66 -7.02 -3.42 18.20
CA SER A 66 -7.14 -2.06 18.69
C SER A 66 -6.40 -1.86 20.03
N ASP A 67 -6.59 -2.78 20.99
CA ASP A 67 -5.95 -2.68 22.31
C ASP A 67 -4.43 -2.84 22.20
N CYS A 68 -3.94 -3.80 21.41
CA CYS A 68 -2.50 -3.96 21.15
C CYS A 68 -1.89 -2.70 20.52
N LEU A 69 -2.56 -2.08 19.54
CA LEU A 69 -2.08 -0.83 18.95
C LEU A 69 -2.08 0.30 19.98
N GLN A 70 -3.09 0.38 20.85
CA GLN A 70 -3.12 1.37 21.92
C GLN A 70 -1.93 1.20 22.88
N MET A 71 -1.59 -0.04 23.26
CA MET A 71 -0.40 -0.33 24.07
C MET A 71 0.89 0.07 23.35
N TYR A 72 1.00 -0.25 22.05
CA TYR A 72 2.16 0.12 21.23
C TYR A 72 2.38 1.64 21.18
N PHE A 73 1.35 2.41 20.83
CA PHE A 73 1.46 3.87 20.69
C PHE A 73 1.55 4.64 22.01
N LYS A 74 1.08 4.06 23.12
CA LYS A 74 1.34 4.61 24.48
C LYS A 74 2.80 4.41 24.90
N GLY A 75 3.42 3.31 24.47
CA GLY A 75 4.81 3.02 24.77
C GLY A 75 5.80 3.92 24.02
N ARG A 76 7.00 4.06 24.56
CA ARG A 76 8.12 4.77 23.92
C ARG A 76 9.09 3.77 23.32
N PHE A 77 8.72 3.20 22.17
CA PHE A 77 9.55 2.21 21.47
C PHE A 77 10.47 2.85 20.44
N PRO A 78 11.63 2.23 20.11
CA PRO A 78 12.47 2.68 19.02
C PRO A 78 11.73 2.69 17.69
N VAL A 79 11.97 3.73 16.88
CA VAL A 79 11.39 3.84 15.54
C VAL A 79 12.07 2.84 14.60
N ASN A 80 11.30 1.87 14.12
CA ASN A 80 11.72 0.85 13.16
C ASN A 80 10.51 0.43 12.28
N GLN A 81 10.65 -0.64 11.50
CA GLN A 81 9.59 -1.16 10.62
C GLN A 81 8.22 -1.35 11.31
N PHE A 82 8.19 -1.61 12.61
CA PHE A 82 6.95 -1.83 13.36
C PHE A 82 6.10 -0.57 13.48
N LEU A 83 6.66 0.63 13.33
CA LEU A 83 5.87 1.86 13.26
C LEU A 83 5.00 1.89 11.99
N GLY A 84 5.59 1.61 10.82
CA GLY A 84 4.84 1.54 9.57
C GLY A 84 3.79 0.43 9.59
N ARG A 85 4.15 -0.75 10.12
CA ARG A 85 3.21 -1.88 10.30
C ARG A 85 2.05 -1.53 11.24
N ALA A 86 2.32 -0.84 12.35
CA ALA A 86 1.28 -0.37 13.27
C ALA A 86 0.33 0.61 12.61
N TYR A 87 0.83 1.53 11.76
CA TYR A 87 -0.03 2.40 10.96
C TYR A 87 -0.89 1.61 9.98
N LEU A 88 -0.35 0.61 9.28
CA LEU A 88 -1.16 -0.25 8.40
C LEU A 88 -2.26 -0.99 9.19
N CYS A 89 -1.98 -1.44 10.41
CA CYS A 89 -2.99 -2.04 11.28
C CYS A 89 -4.08 -1.03 11.69
N GLN A 90 -3.71 0.19 12.07
CA GLN A 90 -4.68 1.26 12.37
C GLN A 90 -5.57 1.56 11.16
N GLY A 91 -4.99 1.62 9.96
CA GLY A 91 -5.76 1.79 8.73
C GLY A 91 -6.77 0.68 8.54
N GLN A 92 -6.37 -0.57 8.71
CA GLN A 92 -7.24 -1.74 8.55
C GLN A 92 -8.43 -1.77 9.53
N LEU A 93 -8.31 -1.21 10.73
CA LEU A 93 -9.43 -1.07 11.66
C LEU A 93 -10.54 -0.15 11.11
N HIS A 94 -10.19 0.78 10.22
CA HIS A 94 -11.11 1.68 9.51
C HIS A 94 -11.37 1.26 8.07
N ALA A 95 -11.03 0.02 7.69
CA ALA A 95 -11.20 -0.45 6.32
C ALA A 95 -12.64 -0.25 5.83
N PRO A 96 -12.83 0.38 4.65
CA PRO A 96 -14.16 0.70 4.19
C PRO A 96 -14.95 -0.58 3.90
N ARG A 97 -16.20 -0.63 4.38
CA ARG A 97 -17.15 -1.72 4.09
C ARG A 97 -18.19 -1.34 3.04
N SER A 98 -18.42 -0.04 2.90
CA SER A 98 -19.31 0.56 1.91
C SER A 98 -18.77 1.95 1.54
N THR A 99 -19.45 2.64 0.64
CA THR A 99 -19.13 4.02 0.26
C THR A 99 -19.92 5.06 1.06
N GLU A 100 -20.62 4.65 2.11
CA GLU A 100 -21.49 5.54 2.91
C GLU A 100 -20.74 6.24 4.04
N ASN A 101 -19.71 5.58 4.59
CA ASN A 101 -18.92 6.09 5.69
C ASN A 101 -17.58 6.63 5.18
N LEU A 102 -17.60 7.90 4.77
CA LEU A 102 -16.41 8.60 4.30
C LEU A 102 -15.42 8.90 5.42
N ASP A 103 -15.88 9.11 6.66
CA ASP A 103 -15.02 9.41 7.81
C ASP A 103 -14.07 8.25 8.11
N ASP A 104 -14.56 7.00 8.08
CA ASP A 104 -13.70 5.83 8.25
C ASP A 104 -12.79 5.65 7.03
N PHE A 105 -13.26 5.93 5.81
CA PHE A 105 -12.40 5.90 4.63
C PHE A 105 -11.24 6.92 4.73
N GLU A 106 -11.49 8.14 5.20
CA GLU A 106 -10.47 9.16 5.42
C GLU A 106 -9.44 8.73 6.48
N LYS A 107 -9.89 8.12 7.58
CA LYS A 107 -8.98 7.55 8.61
C LYS A 107 -8.15 6.39 8.04
N PHE A 108 -8.79 5.50 7.28
CA PHE A 108 -8.10 4.42 6.58
C PHE A 108 -6.98 4.98 5.68
N VAL A 109 -7.30 5.95 4.83
CA VAL A 109 -6.33 6.60 3.94
C VAL A 109 -5.22 7.28 4.74
N LEU A 110 -5.57 8.04 5.79
CA LEU A 110 -4.61 8.75 6.63
C LEU A 110 -3.52 7.82 7.17
N PHE A 111 -3.92 6.68 7.73
CA PHE A 111 -2.96 5.74 8.31
C PHE A 111 -2.13 5.02 7.25
N PHE A 112 -2.71 4.67 6.11
CA PHE A 112 -1.94 4.12 4.99
C PHE A 112 -0.90 5.12 4.47
N MET A 113 -1.26 6.40 4.34
CA MET A 113 -0.31 7.42 3.88
C MET A 113 0.78 7.69 4.92
N LYS A 114 0.48 7.62 6.23
CA LYS A 114 1.50 7.66 7.29
C LYS A 114 2.50 6.51 7.18
N ALA A 115 2.04 5.29 6.86
CA ALA A 115 2.92 4.14 6.69
C ALA A 115 3.83 4.31 5.46
N ILE A 116 3.29 4.81 4.35
CA ILE A 116 4.05 5.08 3.12
C ILE A 116 5.06 6.20 3.35
N ASP A 117 4.63 7.32 3.92
CA ASP A 117 5.51 8.45 4.25
C ASP A 117 6.64 8.01 5.18
N PHE A 118 6.34 7.23 6.23
CA PHE A 118 7.39 6.66 7.08
C PHE A 118 8.42 5.83 6.27
N ALA A 119 7.95 5.00 5.34
CA ALA A 119 8.78 4.07 4.60
C ALA A 119 9.60 4.71 3.46
N THR A 120 9.17 5.84 2.89
CA THR A 120 9.87 6.50 1.77
C THR A 120 11.23 7.09 2.17
N HIS A 121 11.45 7.35 3.46
CA HIS A 121 12.67 7.97 3.97
C HIS A 121 13.86 7.00 4.13
N ASP A 122 13.62 5.69 4.13
CA ASP A 122 14.66 4.68 4.36
C ASP A 122 14.46 3.47 3.47
N ARG A 123 15.47 3.17 2.64
CA ARG A 123 15.48 2.04 1.69
C ARG A 123 15.21 0.69 2.38
N ARG A 124 15.56 0.55 3.67
CA ARG A 124 15.30 -0.67 4.45
C ARG A 124 13.81 -0.95 4.62
N TYR A 125 12.96 0.07 4.46
CA TYR A 125 11.52 0.00 4.66
C TYR A 125 10.71 0.06 3.36
N PHE A 126 11.35 0.07 2.19
CA PHE A 126 10.64 0.11 0.90
C PHE A 126 9.63 -1.03 0.71
N PHE A 127 9.89 -2.20 1.30
CA PHE A 127 8.94 -3.32 1.30
C PHE A 127 7.58 -2.94 1.95
N LEU A 128 7.55 -1.98 2.89
CA LEU A 128 6.30 -1.49 3.47
C LEU A 128 5.46 -0.70 2.47
N ILE A 129 6.08 -0.02 1.50
CA ILE A 129 5.36 0.71 0.44
C ILE A 129 4.66 -0.30 -0.47
N TYR A 130 5.35 -1.37 -0.87
CA TYR A 130 4.75 -2.48 -1.60
C TYR A 130 3.60 -3.12 -0.79
N ASN A 131 3.84 -3.50 0.46
CA ASN A 131 2.81 -4.12 1.32
C ASN A 131 1.60 -3.20 1.51
N ALA A 132 1.82 -1.91 1.75
CA ALA A 132 0.77 -0.90 1.86
C ALA A 132 -0.05 -0.82 0.58
N SER A 133 0.58 -0.84 -0.59
CA SER A 133 -0.12 -0.78 -1.87
C SER A 133 -1.03 -2.00 -2.10
N VAL A 134 -0.56 -3.21 -1.76
CA VAL A 134 -1.32 -4.45 -1.90
C VAL A 134 -2.51 -4.45 -0.95
N LEU A 135 -2.29 -4.16 0.34
CA LEU A 135 -3.36 -4.07 1.33
C LEU A 135 -4.38 -2.98 0.98
N TYR A 136 -3.90 -1.82 0.53
CA TYR A 136 -4.76 -0.73 0.12
C TYR A 136 -5.72 -1.19 -0.99
N TRP A 137 -5.17 -1.79 -2.05
CA TRP A 137 -5.97 -2.26 -3.19
C TRP A 137 -6.99 -3.32 -2.82
N GLN A 138 -6.65 -4.21 -1.89
CA GLN A 138 -7.56 -5.23 -1.37
C GLN A 138 -8.73 -4.63 -0.59
N LEU A 139 -8.51 -3.53 0.13
CA LEU A 139 -9.49 -2.96 1.05
C LEU A 139 -10.37 -1.88 0.40
N VAL A 140 -9.89 -1.18 -0.63
CA VAL A 140 -10.68 -0.14 -1.32
C VAL A 140 -11.69 -0.66 -2.34
N ARG A 141 -11.89 -1.98 -2.43
CA ARG A 141 -12.84 -2.61 -3.36
C ARG A 141 -14.24 -1.98 -3.35
N PRO A 142 -14.83 -1.57 -2.21
CA PRO A 142 -16.15 -0.91 -2.21
C PRO A 142 -16.23 0.37 -3.05
N PHE A 143 -15.11 1.05 -3.26
CA PHE A 143 -15.00 2.30 -4.04
C PHE A 143 -14.69 2.07 -5.52
N LEU A 144 -14.43 0.83 -5.97
CA LEU A 144 -14.15 0.52 -7.38
C LEU A 144 -15.40 0.48 -8.27
N LYS A 145 -16.55 0.93 -7.77
CA LYS A 145 -17.79 1.05 -8.53
C LYS A 145 -17.89 2.43 -9.19
N PRO A 146 -18.55 2.54 -10.36
CA PRO A 146 -18.71 3.82 -11.06
C PRO A 146 -19.29 4.91 -10.16
N GLY A 147 -18.76 6.13 -10.29
CA GLY A 147 -19.20 7.30 -9.52
C GLY A 147 -18.58 7.44 -8.12
N PHE A 148 -17.77 6.47 -7.67
CA PHE A 148 -17.06 6.54 -6.38
C PHE A 148 -15.54 6.43 -6.52
N ARG A 149 -15.03 6.13 -7.72
CA ARG A 149 -13.59 5.98 -7.95
C ARG A 149 -12.83 7.27 -7.75
N TYR A 150 -13.49 8.42 -7.89
CA TYR A 150 -12.90 9.73 -7.63
C TYR A 150 -12.32 9.84 -6.20
N CYS A 151 -12.93 9.17 -5.21
CA CYS A 151 -12.45 9.15 -3.82
C CYS A 151 -11.05 8.53 -3.70
N LEU A 152 -10.67 7.65 -4.63
CA LEU A 152 -9.40 6.94 -4.61
C LEU A 152 -8.26 7.72 -5.26
N ILE A 153 -8.56 8.72 -6.09
CA ILE A 153 -7.56 9.45 -6.89
C ILE A 153 -6.42 9.99 -6.02
N PRO A 154 -6.67 10.69 -4.89
CA PRO A 154 -5.57 11.28 -4.10
C PRO A 154 -4.62 10.22 -3.55
N SER A 155 -5.15 9.21 -2.87
CA SER A 155 -4.36 8.16 -2.20
C SER A 155 -3.71 7.20 -3.20
N LEU A 156 -4.42 6.80 -4.26
CA LEU A 156 -3.85 5.93 -5.29
C LEU A 156 -2.75 6.63 -6.09
N SER A 157 -2.89 7.93 -6.37
CA SER A 157 -1.82 8.72 -7.00
C SER A 157 -0.55 8.76 -6.14
N GLN A 158 -0.70 8.93 -4.82
CA GLN A 158 0.43 8.93 -3.90
C GLN A 158 1.10 7.55 -3.83
N ILE A 159 0.32 6.46 -3.79
CA ILE A 159 0.83 5.09 -3.81
C ILE A 159 1.62 4.81 -5.10
N VAL A 160 1.03 5.08 -6.27
CA VAL A 160 1.70 4.89 -7.58
C VAL A 160 2.98 5.72 -7.65
N THR A 161 2.96 6.96 -7.16
CA THR A 161 4.13 7.82 -7.10
C THR A 161 5.22 7.21 -6.21
N ALA A 162 4.89 6.76 -5.01
CA ALA A 162 5.85 6.15 -4.10
C ALA A 162 6.49 4.88 -4.69
N LEU A 163 5.68 3.98 -5.27
CA LEU A 163 6.16 2.77 -5.94
C LEU A 163 7.10 3.08 -7.12
N ASN A 164 6.80 4.12 -7.89
CA ASN A 164 7.65 4.55 -8.99
C ASN A 164 8.96 5.18 -8.50
N GLN A 165 8.92 5.97 -7.43
CA GLN A 165 10.10 6.61 -6.84
C GLN A 165 11.10 5.59 -6.28
N ILE A 166 10.60 4.51 -5.69
CA ILE A 166 11.47 3.44 -5.15
C ILE A 166 11.89 2.42 -6.21
N GLU A 167 11.44 2.59 -7.46
CA GLU A 167 11.65 1.64 -8.56
C GLU A 167 11.21 0.22 -8.17
N GLU A 168 9.99 0.08 -7.63
CA GLU A 168 9.48 -1.22 -7.19
C GLU A 168 9.55 -2.24 -8.34
N ARG A 169 10.02 -3.45 -8.01
CA ARG A 169 10.45 -4.46 -8.98
C ARG A 169 9.28 -5.16 -9.65
N ASP A 170 8.15 -5.22 -8.96
CA ASP A 170 6.92 -5.77 -9.53
C ASP A 170 6.28 -4.78 -10.50
N ASN A 171 6.78 -4.81 -11.74
CA ASN A 171 6.29 -3.97 -12.84
C ASN A 171 4.84 -4.29 -13.20
N GLU A 172 4.43 -5.55 -13.07
CA GLU A 172 3.07 -6.03 -13.35
C GLU A 172 2.08 -5.39 -12.38
N TRP A 173 2.43 -5.36 -11.10
CA TRP A 173 1.67 -4.71 -10.04
C TRP A 173 1.62 -3.19 -10.21
N ARG A 174 2.76 -2.56 -10.52
CA ARG A 174 2.79 -1.11 -10.82
C ARG A 174 1.90 -0.76 -12.01
N ALA A 175 1.98 -1.53 -13.09
CA ALA A 175 1.15 -1.35 -14.27
C ALA A 175 -0.35 -1.49 -13.93
N GLU A 176 -0.72 -2.49 -13.11
CA GLU A 176 -2.09 -2.69 -12.65
C GLU A 176 -2.62 -1.44 -11.93
N LEU A 177 -1.87 -0.91 -10.95
CA LEU A 177 -2.28 0.27 -10.20
C LEU A 177 -2.33 1.53 -11.09
N MET A 178 -1.41 1.67 -12.05
CA MET A 178 -1.45 2.77 -13.02
C MET A 178 -2.69 2.71 -13.91
N ILE A 179 -3.05 1.54 -14.43
CA ILE A 179 -4.27 1.39 -15.25
C ILE A 179 -5.51 1.75 -14.43
N ASN A 180 -5.60 1.24 -13.20
CA ASN A 180 -6.73 1.54 -12.33
C ASN A 180 -6.79 3.03 -11.92
N LEU A 181 -5.65 3.69 -11.75
CA LEU A 181 -5.62 5.14 -11.51
C LEU A 181 -6.12 5.93 -12.73
N LEU A 182 -5.74 5.51 -13.94
CA LEU A 182 -6.29 6.10 -15.17
C LEU A 182 -7.81 5.93 -15.24
N GLU A 183 -8.33 4.75 -14.92
CA GLU A 183 -9.77 4.52 -14.84
C GLU A 183 -10.45 5.44 -13.82
N CYS A 184 -9.80 5.71 -12.67
CA CYS A 184 -10.34 6.64 -11.68
C CYS A 184 -10.46 8.07 -12.23
N PHE A 185 -9.43 8.57 -12.93
CA PHE A 185 -9.50 9.88 -13.59
C PHE A 185 -10.62 9.96 -14.63
N LEU A 186 -10.77 8.90 -15.44
CA LEU A 186 -11.80 8.82 -16.47
C LEU A 186 -13.21 8.78 -15.88
N ASP A 187 -13.45 7.96 -14.85
CA ASP A 187 -14.73 7.89 -14.12
C ASP A 187 -15.10 9.25 -13.49
N ALA A 188 -14.10 9.99 -12.99
CA ALA A 188 -14.28 11.32 -12.41
C ALA A 188 -14.37 12.45 -13.46
N SER A 189 -14.31 12.15 -14.76
CA SER A 189 -14.25 13.14 -15.85
C SER A 189 -13.08 14.14 -15.72
N GLN A 190 -11.99 13.76 -15.06
CA GLN A 190 -10.75 14.54 -14.94
C GLN A 190 -9.88 14.31 -16.18
N LEU A 191 -10.34 14.86 -17.31
CA LEU A 191 -9.84 14.52 -18.63
C LEU A 191 -8.42 15.03 -18.91
N GLU A 192 -8.02 16.17 -18.33
CA GLU A 192 -6.66 16.71 -18.51
C GLU A 192 -5.64 15.89 -17.71
N GLU A 193 -5.97 15.53 -16.47
CA GLU A 193 -5.17 14.66 -15.62
C GLU A 193 -5.01 13.27 -16.23
N ALA A 194 -6.11 12.67 -16.72
CA ALA A 194 -6.09 11.40 -17.44
C ALA A 194 -5.15 11.43 -18.65
N LYS A 195 -5.17 12.51 -19.43
CA LYS A 195 -4.32 12.67 -20.63
C LYS A 195 -2.84 12.78 -20.27
N VAL A 196 -2.50 13.59 -19.27
CA VAL A 196 -1.12 13.74 -18.80
C VAL A 196 -0.61 12.41 -18.24
N PHE A 197 -1.40 11.78 -17.36
CA PHE A 197 -1.00 10.55 -16.68
C PHE A 197 -0.88 9.36 -17.64
N SER A 198 -1.83 9.20 -18.57
CA SER A 198 -1.83 8.09 -19.54
C SER A 198 -0.60 8.07 -20.44
N SER A 199 -0.02 9.23 -20.77
CA SER A 199 1.23 9.30 -21.55
C SER A 199 2.39 8.66 -20.79
N THR A 200 2.53 8.94 -19.50
CA THR A 200 3.54 8.36 -18.63
C THR A 200 3.30 6.86 -18.42
N ALA A 201 2.05 6.47 -18.13
CA ALA A 201 1.67 5.09 -17.92
C ALA A 201 1.88 4.23 -19.19
N ALA A 202 1.53 4.74 -20.36
CA ALA A 202 1.69 4.03 -21.62
C ALA A 202 3.16 3.75 -21.95
N VAL A 203 4.07 4.69 -21.66
CA VAL A 203 5.52 4.45 -21.83
C VAL A 203 5.99 3.35 -20.89
N PHE A 204 5.67 3.45 -19.59
CA PHE A 204 6.07 2.46 -18.60
C PHE A 204 5.56 1.05 -18.94
N ILE A 205 4.27 0.92 -19.24
CA ILE A 205 3.62 -0.36 -19.56
C ILE A 205 4.21 -0.95 -20.85
N LYS A 206 4.42 -0.13 -21.89
CA LYS A 206 5.01 -0.62 -23.14
C LYS A 206 6.43 -1.18 -22.95
N GLU A 207 7.22 -0.56 -22.08
CA GLU A 207 8.61 -0.95 -21.83
C GLU A 207 8.72 -2.16 -20.90
N ASN A 208 7.84 -2.27 -19.90
CA ASN A 208 8.00 -3.25 -18.82
C ASN A 208 6.96 -4.37 -18.82
N VAL A 209 5.75 -4.13 -19.37
CA VAL A 209 4.60 -5.04 -19.32
C VAL A 209 3.77 -4.94 -20.63
N PRO A 210 4.38 -5.25 -21.80
CA PRO A 210 3.82 -4.90 -23.11
C PRO A 210 2.48 -5.58 -23.43
N ASP A 211 2.17 -6.70 -22.80
CA ASP A 211 0.90 -7.41 -22.90
C ASP A 211 -0.29 -6.58 -22.38
N LYS A 212 -0.10 -5.78 -21.33
CA LYS A 212 -1.10 -4.83 -20.81
C LYS A 212 -1.25 -3.56 -21.62
N TYR A 213 -0.39 -3.34 -22.63
CA TYR A 213 -0.45 -2.12 -23.44
C TYR A 213 -1.78 -1.97 -24.19
N SER A 214 -2.38 -3.08 -24.60
CA SER A 214 -3.69 -3.10 -25.27
C SER A 214 -4.81 -2.56 -24.36
N GLN A 215 -4.74 -2.83 -23.06
CA GLN A 215 -5.72 -2.40 -22.06
C GLN A 215 -5.71 -0.88 -21.91
N ILE A 216 -4.54 -0.28 -21.68
CA ILE A 216 -4.43 1.19 -21.56
C ILE A 216 -4.82 1.89 -22.87
N PHE A 217 -4.42 1.32 -24.01
CA PHE A 217 -4.80 1.86 -25.33
C PHE A 217 -6.32 1.90 -25.51
N SER A 218 -7.01 0.82 -25.13
CA SER A 218 -8.47 0.73 -25.23
C SER A 218 -9.16 1.79 -24.37
N LEU A 219 -8.69 2.00 -23.13
CA LEU A 219 -9.23 3.04 -22.24
C LEU A 219 -9.13 4.44 -22.85
N MET A 220 -8.03 4.74 -23.54
CA MET A 220 -7.82 6.05 -24.16
C MET A 220 -8.68 6.26 -25.42
N VAL A 221 -8.87 5.21 -26.24
CA VAL A 221 -9.66 5.31 -27.47
C VAL A 221 -11.16 5.44 -27.16
N ILE A 222 -11.67 4.64 -26.20
CA ILE A 222 -13.09 4.63 -25.83
C ILE A 222 -13.53 6.00 -25.27
N ASN A 223 -12.67 6.67 -24.51
CA ASN A 223 -12.98 7.95 -23.87
C ASN A 223 -12.73 9.18 -24.76
N GLY A 224 -12.61 8.99 -26.09
CA GLY A 224 -12.61 10.10 -27.05
C GLY A 224 -11.26 10.77 -27.32
N TYR A 225 -10.14 10.21 -26.86
CA TYR A 225 -8.79 10.73 -27.18
C TYR A 225 -8.23 10.22 -28.52
N GLY A 226 -9.08 9.62 -29.35
CA GLY A 226 -8.77 9.07 -30.66
C GLY A 226 -8.41 10.09 -31.75
N ASN A 227 -7.79 11.23 -31.43
CA ASN A 227 -6.94 11.92 -32.42
C ASN A 227 -5.58 11.24 -32.42
N SER A 228 -5.53 10.15 -33.17
CA SER A 228 -4.39 9.26 -33.42
C SER A 228 -3.04 9.96 -33.62
N LEU A 229 -3.01 11.21 -34.10
CA LEU A 229 -1.76 11.93 -34.41
C LEU A 229 -0.91 12.33 -33.19
N HIS A 230 -1.50 12.84 -32.10
CA HIS A 230 -0.70 13.25 -30.92
C HIS A 230 -0.18 12.02 -30.17
N PHE A 231 -0.98 10.95 -30.13
CA PHE A 231 -0.59 9.68 -29.54
C PHE A 231 0.47 8.96 -30.37
N LEU A 232 0.36 8.97 -31.71
CA LEU A 232 1.42 8.54 -32.62
C LEU A 232 2.70 9.37 -32.43
N HIS A 233 2.60 10.66 -32.11
CA HIS A 233 3.76 11.50 -31.85
C HIS A 233 4.46 11.14 -30.53
N VAL A 234 3.72 10.93 -29.44
CA VAL A 234 4.24 10.44 -28.15
C VAL A 234 4.83 9.02 -28.31
N LEU A 235 4.17 8.15 -29.08
CA LEU A 235 4.67 6.82 -29.44
C LEU A 235 5.96 6.87 -30.28
N ASN A 236 6.10 7.86 -31.18
CA ASN A 236 7.29 8.06 -32.00
C ASN A 236 8.45 8.70 -31.24
N LEU A 237 8.18 9.50 -30.20
CA LEU A 237 9.21 10.08 -29.34
C LEU A 237 9.91 9.01 -28.48
N GLY A 238 9.18 8.00 -28.00
CA GLY A 238 9.76 6.82 -27.35
C GLY A 238 10.68 6.03 -28.28
N ASN A 239 10.29 5.85 -29.54
CA ASN A 239 11.11 5.16 -30.55
C ASN A 239 12.36 5.96 -30.98
N LYS A 240 12.32 7.30 -30.96
CA LYS A 240 13.49 8.12 -31.32
C LYS A 240 14.63 8.01 -30.30
N LYS A 241 14.34 7.94 -28.99
CA LYS A 241 15.39 7.75 -27.97
C LYS A 241 16.09 6.39 -28.06
N ILE A 242 15.36 5.33 -28.44
CA ILE A 242 15.94 3.99 -28.60
C ILE A 242 16.86 3.94 -29.83
N LYS A 243 16.49 4.60 -30.94
CA LYS A 243 17.36 4.67 -32.14
C LYS A 243 18.64 5.49 -31.91
N THR A 244 18.62 6.54 -31.10
CA THR A 244 19.84 7.35 -30.84
C THR A 244 20.86 6.61 -29.97
N ASN A 245 20.42 5.69 -29.10
CA ASN A 245 21.34 4.89 -28.26
C ASN A 245 21.91 3.67 -28.99
N VAL A 246 21.19 3.09 -29.97
CA VAL A 246 21.75 2.02 -30.82
C VAL A 246 22.77 2.57 -31.83
N VAL A 247 22.52 3.76 -32.41
CA VAL A 247 23.45 4.38 -33.36
C VAL A 247 24.73 4.90 -32.68
N LYS A 248 24.70 5.29 -31.40
CA LYS A 248 25.92 5.65 -30.66
C LYS A 248 26.75 4.44 -30.22
N ALA A 249 26.17 3.23 -30.16
CA ALA A 249 26.91 2.00 -29.89
C ALA A 249 27.60 1.42 -31.14
N GLU A 250 27.15 1.78 -32.34
CA GLU A 250 27.72 1.30 -33.62
C GLU A 250 28.77 2.23 -34.23
N ILE A 251 28.94 3.46 -33.73
CA ILE A 251 29.97 4.42 -34.20
C ILE A 251 31.18 4.49 -33.23
N GLY A 252 31.22 3.61 -32.22
CA GLY A 252 32.37 3.44 -31.32
C GLY A 252 33.35 2.38 -31.80
N LYS A 253 33.99 2.58 -32.94
CA LYS A 253 35.25 1.96 -33.34
C LYS A 253 36.15 3.00 -33.99
#